data_AF-A0A1Y3S9A5-F1
#
_entry.id   AF-A0A1Y3S9A5-F1
#
_cell.length_a   1.000
_cell.length_b   1.000
_cell.length_c   1.000
_cell.angle_alpha   90.00
_cell.angle_beta   90.00
_cell.angle_gamma   90.00
#
_symmetry.space_group_name_H-M   'P 1'
#
loop_
_entity.id
_entity.type
_entity.pdbx_description
1 polymer ?
#
loop_
_entity_poly.entity_id
_entity_poly.type
_entity_poly.pdbx_seq_one_letter_code
_entity_poly.pdbx_strand_id
1 'polypeptide(L)'
;MATIDRRLLDPDGVPEISENFNRVLNLVDSVTGKPGPAGPPGKDGVGIASITGSIDGENNITITINLTEGDPQVIKGKFTPPAGA
;
A
#
# COMPACT_ATOMS: atom_id res chain seq x y z
N MET A 1 6.91 37.66 12.70
CA MET A 1 5.68 37.45 11.91
C MET A 1 6.10 37.49 10.45
N ALA A 2 5.86 36.42 9.69
CA ALA A 2 6.08 36.46 8.24
C ALA A 2 4.87 37.18 7.63
N THR A 3 5.10 38.34 7.02
CA THR A 3 4.04 39.09 6.36
C THR A 3 3.89 38.53 4.95
N ILE A 4 2.81 37.80 4.69
CA ILE A 4 2.50 37.29 3.35
C ILE A 4 2.11 38.50 2.47
N ASP A 5 2.78 38.64 1.33
CA ASP A 5 2.41 39.62 0.31
C ASP A 5 1.05 39.22 -0.28
N ARG A 6 0.02 40.05 -0.08
CA ARG A 6 -1.35 39.77 -0.54
C ARG A 6 -1.45 39.63 -2.06
N ARG A 7 -0.51 40.23 -2.82
CA ARG A 7 -0.44 40.10 -4.29
C ARG A 7 -0.21 38.67 -4.76
N LEU A 8 0.30 37.78 -3.88
CA LEU A 8 0.44 36.34 -4.15
C LEU A 8 -0.89 35.57 -4.00
N LEU A 9 -1.90 36.19 -3.39
CA LEU A 9 -3.20 35.59 -3.15
C LEU A 9 -4.25 36.04 -4.17
N ASP A 10 -3.90 37.03 -5.00
CA ASP A 10 -4.78 37.57 -6.04
C ASP A 10 -4.78 36.63 -7.25
N PRO A 11 -5.89 35.91 -7.53
CA PRO A 11 -5.95 34.94 -8.63
C PRO A 11 -5.83 35.59 -10.02
N ASP A 12 -6.09 36.90 -10.10
CA ASP A 12 -6.05 37.71 -11.33
C ASP A 12 -4.86 38.69 -11.36
N GLY A 13 -3.94 38.60 -10.41
CA GLY A 13 -2.77 39.48 -10.33
C GLY A 13 -1.85 39.27 -11.53
N VAL A 14 -1.61 40.30 -12.34
CA VAL A 14 -0.65 40.23 -13.46
C VAL A 14 0.75 40.06 -12.87
N PRO A 15 1.41 38.90 -13.05
CA PRO A 15 2.73 38.72 -12.49
C PRO A 15 3.74 39.36 -13.44
N GLU A 16 4.43 40.41 -13.00
CA GLU A 16 5.77 40.69 -13.54
C GLU A 16 6.63 39.46 -13.21
N ILE A 17 6.93 38.68 -14.25
CA ILE A 17 7.40 37.29 -14.14
C ILE A 17 8.63 37.17 -13.21
N SER A 18 9.50 38.16 -13.18
CA SER A 18 10.70 38.22 -12.32
C SER A 18 10.39 38.51 -10.84
N GLU A 19 9.53 39.48 -10.54
CA GLU A 19 9.14 39.80 -9.15
C GLU A 19 8.27 38.68 -8.55
N ASN A 20 7.43 38.04 -9.37
CA ASN A 20 6.57 36.94 -8.89
C ASN A 20 7.36 35.67 -8.57
N PHE A 21 8.35 35.30 -9.40
CA PHE A 21 9.18 34.12 -9.16
C PHE A 21 9.94 34.23 -7.82
N ASN A 22 10.57 35.38 -7.56
CA ASN A 22 11.30 35.61 -6.30
C ASN A 22 10.37 35.61 -5.07
N ARG A 23 9.13 36.09 -5.21
CA ARG A 23 8.14 36.06 -4.13
C ARG A 23 7.63 34.64 -3.83
N VAL A 24 7.41 33.83 -4.85
CA VAL A 24 7.08 32.39 -4.69
C VAL A 24 8.24 31.64 -4.05
N LEU A 25 9.48 31.92 -4.47
CA LEU A 25 10.67 31.30 -3.88
C LEU A 25 10.82 31.64 -2.39
N ASN A 26 10.66 32.92 -2.03
CA ASN A 26 10.66 33.36 -0.62
C ASN A 26 9.52 32.75 0.20
N LEU A 27 8.33 32.57 -0.41
CA LEU A 27 7.23 31.89 0.25
C LEU A 27 7.62 30.45 0.53
N VAL A 28 8.06 29.67 -0.46
CA VAL A 28 8.48 28.27 -0.31
C VAL A 28 9.61 28.13 0.71
N ASP A 29 10.62 29.00 0.68
CA ASP A 29 11.70 29.03 1.67
C ASP A 29 11.19 29.32 3.08
N SER A 30 10.19 30.20 3.23
CA SER A 30 9.53 30.48 4.52
C SER A 30 8.63 29.33 5.00
N VAL A 31 8.13 28.48 4.09
CA VAL A 31 7.35 27.27 4.41
C VAL A 31 8.21 26.01 4.47
N THR A 32 9.53 26.13 4.65
CA THR A 32 10.40 25.01 5.07
C THR A 32 10.11 24.58 6.51
N GLY A 33 8.82 24.33 6.79
CA GLY A 33 8.37 23.58 7.93
C GLY A 33 9.05 22.22 7.91
N LYS A 34 9.48 21.80 9.10
CA LYS A 34 10.03 20.46 9.32
C LYS A 34 9.21 19.42 8.55
N PRO A 35 9.86 18.42 7.94
CA PRO A 35 9.16 17.26 7.41
C PRO A 35 8.11 16.79 8.42
N GLY A 36 6.90 16.49 7.93
CA GLY A 36 5.87 15.90 8.77
C GLY A 36 6.41 14.65 9.47
N PRO A 37 5.83 14.25 10.62
CA PRO A 37 6.24 13.03 11.29
C PRO A 37 6.14 11.85 10.33
N ALA A 38 7.07 10.91 10.44
CA ALA A 38 6.99 9.66 9.69
C ALA A 38 5.63 8.99 9.95
N GLY A 39 5.02 8.46 8.90
CA GLY A 39 3.81 7.66 9.05
C GLY A 39 4.07 6.44 9.96
N PRO A 40 3.02 5.86 10.56
CA PRO A 40 3.16 4.65 11.34
C PRO A 40 3.73 3.51 10.48
N PRO A 41 4.49 2.57 11.06
CA PRO A 41 4.91 1.37 10.36
C PRO A 41 3.71 0.64 9.74
N GLY A 42 3.88 0.12 8.53
CA GLY A 42 2.90 -0.78 7.93
C GLY A 42 2.75 -2.05 8.77
N LYS A 43 1.57 -2.66 8.74
CA LYS A 43 1.37 -4.00 9.30
C LYS A 43 2.11 -5.05 8.47
N ASP A 44 2.60 -6.09 9.14
CA ASP A 44 3.21 -7.23 8.47
C ASP A 44 2.20 -7.91 7.52
N GLY A 45 2.73 -8.53 6.46
CA GLY A 45 1.91 -9.28 5.51
C GLY A 45 1.46 -10.63 6.05
N VAL A 46 0.34 -11.15 5.54
CA VAL A 46 -0.12 -12.50 5.86
C VAL A 46 0.73 -13.53 5.08
N GLY A 47 1.45 -14.38 5.81
CA GLY A 47 2.29 -15.45 5.25
C GLY A 47 1.66 -16.83 5.37
N ILE A 48 2.36 -17.84 4.85
CA ILE A 48 2.00 -19.26 5.01
C ILE A 48 2.75 -19.82 6.22
N ALA A 49 2.01 -20.35 7.20
CA ALA A 49 2.57 -20.99 8.38
C ALA A 49 2.88 -22.48 8.15
N SER A 50 1.98 -23.20 7.48
CA SER A 50 2.20 -24.62 7.12
C SER A 50 1.25 -25.08 6.03
N ILE A 51 1.58 -26.21 5.41
CA ILE A 51 0.71 -26.90 4.44
C ILE A 51 0.57 -28.36 4.90
N THR A 52 -0.66 -28.82 5.03
CA THR A 52 -0.99 -30.22 5.32
C THR A 52 -1.87 -30.81 4.22
N GLY A 53 -1.73 -32.10 3.96
CA GLY A 53 -2.49 -32.79 2.92
C GLY A 53 -2.91 -34.19 3.35
N SER A 54 -4.07 -34.62 2.87
CA SER A 54 -4.59 -35.98 3.02
C SER A 54 -5.25 -36.48 1.74
N ILE A 55 -5.25 -37.80 1.58
CA ILE A 55 -6.00 -38.50 0.55
C ILE A 55 -6.88 -39.53 1.27
N ASP A 56 -8.15 -39.61 0.90
CA ASP A 56 -9.06 -40.62 1.42
C ASP A 56 -9.09 -41.89 0.57
N GLY A 57 -9.86 -42.90 1.01
CA GLY A 57 -10.03 -44.16 0.28
C GLY A 57 -10.81 -44.03 -1.04
N GLU A 58 -11.36 -42.86 -1.35
CA GLU A 58 -12.14 -42.58 -2.55
C GLU A 58 -11.37 -41.71 -3.56
N ASN A 59 -10.08 -41.49 -3.31
CA ASN A 59 -9.17 -40.65 -4.09
C ASN A 59 -9.49 -39.15 -4.02
N ASN A 60 -10.23 -38.69 -3.02
CA ASN A 60 -10.38 -37.27 -2.77
C ASN A 60 -9.13 -36.77 -2.03
N ILE A 61 -8.62 -35.63 -2.49
CA ILE A 61 -7.46 -34.94 -1.96
C ILE A 61 -7.97 -33.73 -1.20
N THR A 62 -7.51 -33.54 0.03
CA THR A 62 -7.71 -32.30 0.78
C THR A 62 -6.35 -31.72 1.12
N ILE A 63 -6.13 -30.46 0.74
CA ILE A 63 -4.94 -29.67 1.11
C ILE A 63 -5.42 -28.50 1.96
N THR A 64 -4.82 -28.32 3.12
CA THR A 64 -5.06 -27.19 4.01
C THR A 64 -3.81 -26.34 4.09
N ILE A 65 -3.94 -25.05 3.76
CA ILE A 65 -2.90 -24.05 3.88
C ILE A 65 -3.20 -23.22 5.13
N ASN A 66 -2.40 -23.38 6.17
CA ASN A 66 -2.51 -22.59 7.39
C ASN A 66 -1.74 -21.29 7.19
N LEU A 67 -2.39 -20.16 7.44
CA LEU A 67 -1.79 -18.84 7.32
C LEU A 67 -1.23 -18.40 8.68
N THR A 68 -0.27 -17.46 8.66
CA THR A 68 0.24 -16.85 9.89
C THR A 68 -0.80 -15.98 10.60
N GLU A 69 -1.79 -15.50 9.84
CA GLU A 69 -2.94 -14.74 10.32
C GLU A 69 -4.15 -15.02 9.40
N GLY A 70 -5.35 -15.07 9.97
CA GLY A 70 -6.59 -15.34 9.24
C GLY A 70 -6.96 -16.83 9.12
N ASP A 71 -8.05 -17.11 8.41
CA ASP A 71 -8.59 -18.46 8.29
C ASP A 71 -7.76 -19.36 7.36
N PRO A 72 -7.62 -20.67 7.66
CA PRO A 72 -6.98 -21.61 6.77
C PRO A 72 -7.70 -21.72 5.42
N GLN A 73 -6.92 -21.84 4.35
CA GLN A 73 -7.47 -22.09 3.01
C GLN A 73 -7.51 -23.60 2.75
N VAL A 74 -8.66 -24.10 2.27
CA VAL A 74 -8.85 -25.52 1.99
C VAL A 74 -9.08 -25.73 0.49
N ILE A 75 -8.22 -26.54 -0.12
CA ILE A 75 -8.30 -26.95 -1.52
C ILE A 75 -8.73 -28.41 -1.54
N LYS A 76 -9.79 -28.71 -2.29
CA LYS A 76 -10.29 -30.07 -2.50
C LYS A 76 -10.09 -30.48 -3.95
N GLY A 77 -9.64 -31.70 -4.16
CA GLY A 77 -9.47 -32.30 -5.48
C GLY A 77 -9.89 -33.75 -5.48
N LYS A 78 -9.94 -34.35 -6.66
CA LYS A 78 -10.14 -35.79 -6.83
C LYS A 78 -9.18 -36.30 -7.88
N PHE A 79 -8.48 -37.37 -7.58
CA PHE A 79 -7.71 -38.10 -8.58
C PHE A 79 -8.58 -39.22 -9.16
N THR A 80 -8.51 -39.42 -10.47
CA THR A 80 -9.15 -40.55 -11.15
C THR A 80 -8.05 -41.45 -11.68
N PRO A 81 -7.89 -42.67 -11.14
CA PRO A 81 -6.92 -43.62 -11.67
C PRO A 81 -7.22 -43.96 -13.15
N PRO A 82 -6.19 -44.25 -13.96
CA PRO A 82 -6.42 -44.80 -15.29
C PRO A 82 -7.18 -46.14 -15.17
N ALA A 83 -8.05 -46.43 -16.14
CA ALA A 83 -8.68 -47.74 -16.21
C ALA A 83 -7.59 -48.82 -16.27
N GLY A 84 -7.71 -49.86 -15.43
CA GLY A 84 -6.77 -50.98 -15.43
C GLY A 84 -6.72 -51.66 -16.79
N ALA A 85 -5.51 -51.99 -17.24
CA ALA A 85 -5.28 -52.76 -18.46
C ALA A 85 -5.70 -54.23 -18.30
#